data_AF-A0A6B0ZH63-F1
#
_entry.id   AF-A0A6B0ZH63-F1
#
_cell.length_a   1.000
_cell.length_b   1.000
_cell.length_c   1.000
_cell.angle_alpha   90.00
_cell.angle_beta   90.00
_cell.angle_gamma   90.00
#
_symmetry.space_group_name_H-M   'P 1'
#
loop_
_entity.id
_entity.type
_entity.pdbx_description
1 polymer ?
#
loop_
_entity_poly.entity_id
_entity_poly.type
_entity_poly.pdbx_seq_one_letter_code
_entity_poly.pdbx_strand_id
1 'polypeptide(L)'
;STRQQIAFYGSTPAYRPVLEIEGWGDLQTELNALSKQGQWVEMGALIDDEMLNAFAVVASPEGIAPELARRYGDVVTRTSFYAPFRGDPDRWKAVMAAIKAI
;
A
#
# COMPACT_ATOMS: atom_id res chain seq x y z
N SER A 1 -5.48 8.49 -1.58
CA SER A 1 -5.74 7.06 -1.84
C SER A 1 -4.49 6.25 -1.50
N THR A 2 -4.58 4.91 -1.46
CA THR A 2 -3.40 4.04 -1.27
C THR A 2 -2.36 4.26 -2.38
N ARG A 3 -2.80 4.43 -3.64
CA ARG A 3 -1.92 4.78 -4.76
C ARG A 3 -1.12 6.06 -4.51
N GLN A 4 -1.75 7.11 -4.01
CA GLN A 4 -1.05 8.37 -3.68
C GLN A 4 -0.02 8.19 -2.55
N GLN A 5 -0.29 7.31 -1.59
CA GLN A 5 0.70 7.00 -0.54
C GLN A 5 1.90 6.24 -1.12
N ILE A 6 1.65 5.23 -1.96
CA ILE A 6 2.72 4.50 -2.67
C ILE A 6 3.56 5.48 -3.51
N ALA A 7 2.90 6.33 -4.28
CA ALA A 7 3.55 7.34 -5.11
C ALA A 7 4.39 8.33 -4.29
N PHE A 8 3.93 8.72 -3.10
CA PHE A 8 4.69 9.58 -2.19
C PHE A 8 5.95 8.89 -1.65
N TYR A 9 5.87 7.64 -1.21
CA TYR A 9 7.09 6.91 -0.81
C TYR A 9 8.03 6.72 -2.01
N GLY A 10 7.46 6.33 -3.15
CA GLY A 10 8.18 6.15 -4.41
C GLY A 10 8.84 7.43 -4.93
N SER A 11 8.40 8.62 -4.54
CA SER A 11 9.05 9.88 -4.95
C SER A 11 10.34 10.18 -4.17
N THR A 12 10.57 9.51 -3.04
CA THR A 12 11.74 9.71 -2.19
C THR A 12 12.96 8.96 -2.75
N PRO A 13 14.14 9.58 -2.93
CA PRO A 13 15.30 8.94 -3.55
C PRO A 13 15.72 7.61 -2.93
N ALA A 14 15.54 7.46 -1.61
CA ALA A 14 15.86 6.22 -0.89
C ALA A 14 15.02 5.00 -1.30
N TYR A 15 13.87 5.20 -1.95
CA TYR A 15 12.98 4.13 -2.41
C TYR A 15 13.25 3.68 -3.85
N ARG A 16 14.14 4.36 -4.60
CA ARG A 16 14.52 3.95 -5.96
C ARG A 16 14.98 2.48 -6.03
N PRO A 17 15.84 1.97 -5.12
CA PRO A 17 16.27 0.57 -5.19
C PRO A 17 15.12 -0.43 -5.02
N VAL A 18 14.06 -0.09 -4.28
CA VAL A 18 12.87 -0.94 -4.13
C VAL A 18 12.11 -1.02 -5.44
N LEU A 19 11.94 0.11 -6.13
CA LEU A 19 11.29 0.16 -7.43
C LEU A 19 12.13 -0.56 -8.50
N GLU A 20 13.46 -0.50 -8.42
CA GLU A 20 14.36 -1.20 -9.35
C GLU A 20 14.25 -2.72 -9.27
N ILE A 21 13.95 -3.31 -8.11
CA ILE A 21 13.74 -4.76 -7.94
C ILE A 21 12.59 -5.24 -8.85
N GLU A 22 11.54 -4.45 -8.97
CA GLU A 22 10.36 -4.73 -9.79
C GLU A 22 10.47 -4.14 -11.21
N GLY A 23 11.60 -3.52 -11.57
CA GLY A 23 11.82 -2.93 -12.90
C GLY A 23 11.23 -1.52 -13.09
N TRP A 24 10.78 -0.86 -12.03
CA TRP A 24 10.13 0.46 -12.05
C TRP A 24 11.06 1.61 -11.62
N GLY A 25 12.38 1.44 -11.69
CA GLY A 25 13.34 2.43 -11.18
C GLY A 25 13.17 3.84 -11.75
N ASP A 26 12.84 3.95 -13.05
CA ASP A 26 12.66 5.25 -13.72
C ASP A 26 11.43 6.02 -13.22
N LEU A 27 10.39 5.31 -12.75
CA LEU A 27 9.19 5.90 -12.16
C LEU A 27 9.53 6.81 -10.98
N GLN A 28 10.58 6.50 -10.22
CA GLN A 28 11.04 7.33 -9.11
C GLN A 28 11.36 8.76 -9.55
N THR A 29 12.00 8.92 -10.71
CA THR A 29 12.41 10.23 -11.24
C THR A 29 11.19 11.08 -11.54
N GLU A 30 10.17 10.49 -12.17
CA GLU A 30 8.91 11.15 -12.50
C GLU A 30 8.11 11.52 -11.23
N LEU A 31 7.96 10.56 -10.30
CA LEU A 31 7.30 10.79 -9.03
C LEU A 31 7.98 11.90 -8.21
N ASN A 32 9.33 11.94 -8.21
CA ASN A 32 10.08 13.00 -7.53
C ASN A 32 9.76 14.38 -8.10
N ALA A 33 9.77 14.51 -9.43
CA ALA A 33 9.45 15.75 -10.12
C ALA A 33 8.03 16.23 -9.81
N LEU A 34 7.03 15.34 -9.88
CA LEU A 34 5.63 15.64 -9.59
C LEU A 34 5.41 16.02 -8.12
N SER A 35 6.09 15.36 -7.19
CA SER A 35 5.96 15.67 -5.75
C SER A 35 6.42 17.09 -5.40
N LYS A 36 7.49 17.57 -6.05
CA LYS A 36 8.00 18.94 -5.89
C LYS A 36 7.06 19.99 -6.47
N GLN A 37 6.20 19.59 -7.40
CA GLN A 37 5.17 20.41 -8.03
C GLN A 37 3.83 20.34 -7.28
N GLY A 38 3.71 19.50 -6.24
CA GLY A 38 2.46 19.29 -5.51
C GLY A 38 1.38 18.53 -6.28
N GLN A 39 1.75 17.83 -7.37
CA GLN A 39 0.84 17.12 -8.26
C GLN A 39 0.43 15.74 -7.71
N TRP A 40 -0.24 15.75 -6.55
CA TRP A 40 -0.56 14.53 -5.80
C TRP A 40 -1.54 13.58 -6.50
N VAL A 41 -2.46 14.10 -7.32
CA VAL A 41 -3.43 13.27 -8.03
C VAL A 41 -2.76 12.58 -9.20
N GLU A 42 -1.96 13.32 -9.97
CA GLU A 42 -1.18 12.82 -11.10
C GLU A 42 -0.20 11.75 -10.65
N MET A 43 0.53 11.98 -9.53
CA MET A 43 1.39 10.97 -8.92
C MET A 43 0.66 9.65 -8.66
N GLY A 44 -0.55 9.72 -8.10
CA GLY A 44 -1.34 8.53 -7.81
C GLY A 44 -1.86 7.82 -9.05
N ALA A 45 -2.01 8.52 -10.18
CA ALA A 45 -2.45 7.95 -11.45
C ALA A 45 -1.36 7.13 -12.16
N LEU A 46 -0.08 7.38 -11.84
CA LEU A 46 1.04 6.60 -12.36
C LEU A 46 1.20 5.24 -11.68
N ILE A 47 0.53 5.02 -10.55
CA ILE A 47 0.54 3.72 -9.87
C ILE A 47 -0.58 2.88 -10.47
N ASP A 48 -0.24 1.84 -11.22
CA ASP A 48 -1.20 0.91 -11.82
C ASP A 48 -1.58 -0.24 -10.86
N ASP A 49 -2.45 -1.15 -11.31
CA ASP A 49 -2.90 -2.28 -10.49
C ASP A 49 -1.77 -3.23 -10.11
N GLU A 50 -0.77 -3.42 -10.97
CA GLU A 50 0.37 -4.29 -10.69
C GLU A 50 1.19 -3.71 -9.53
N MET A 51 1.56 -2.43 -9.61
CA MET A 51 2.27 -1.72 -8.54
C MET A 51 1.47 -1.66 -7.25
N LEU A 52 0.16 -1.41 -7.33
CA LEU A 52 -0.71 -1.41 -6.16
C LEU A 52 -0.69 -2.77 -5.46
N ASN A 53 -0.83 -3.85 -6.22
CA ASN A 53 -0.84 -5.20 -5.66
C ASN A 53 0.56 -5.63 -5.18
N ALA A 54 1.65 -5.11 -5.76
CA ALA A 54 3.02 -5.37 -5.31
C ALA A 54 3.33 -4.77 -3.93
N PHE A 55 2.74 -3.63 -3.57
CA PHE A 55 3.03 -2.95 -2.30
C PHE A 55 1.90 -2.98 -1.27
N ALA A 56 0.66 -3.25 -1.67
CA ALA A 56 -0.50 -3.25 -0.78
C ALA A 56 -1.22 -4.60 -0.75
N VAL A 57 -1.77 -4.93 0.42
CA VAL A 57 -2.79 -5.97 0.56
C VAL A 57 -4.13 -5.39 0.10
N VAL A 58 -4.68 -5.93 -0.99
CA VAL A 58 -5.92 -5.46 -1.61
C VAL A 58 -6.97 -6.55 -1.52
N ALA A 59 -8.03 -6.32 -0.74
CA ALA A 59 -9.17 -7.23 -0.64
C ALA A 59 -10.42 -6.45 -0.20
N SER A 60 -11.58 -7.12 -0.26
CA SER A 60 -12.75 -6.66 0.51
C SER A 60 -12.41 -6.73 2.01
N PRO A 61 -13.07 -5.95 2.87
CA PRO A 61 -12.84 -5.99 4.32
C PRO A 61 -12.81 -7.40 4.90
N GLU A 62 -13.76 -8.26 4.53
CA GLU A 62 -13.86 -9.65 4.99
C GLU A 62 -12.70 -10.53 4.46
N GLY A 63 -12.09 -10.15 3.34
CA GLY A 63 -10.95 -10.82 2.73
C GLY A 63 -9.57 -10.33 3.21
N ILE A 64 -9.50 -9.28 4.03
CA ILE A 64 -8.20 -8.72 4.47
C ILE A 64 -7.40 -9.72 5.29
N ALA A 65 -8.02 -10.39 6.27
CA ALA A 65 -7.32 -11.35 7.13
C ALA A 65 -6.73 -12.54 6.33
N PRO A 66 -7.50 -13.27 5.49
CA PRO A 66 -6.93 -14.37 4.72
C PRO A 66 -5.86 -13.90 3.72
N GLU A 67 -6.01 -12.72 3.09
CA GLU A 67 -4.99 -12.20 2.18
C GLU A 67 -3.71 -11.80 2.91
N LEU A 68 -3.82 -11.21 4.11
CA LEU A 68 -2.68 -10.89 4.95
C LEU A 68 -1.92 -12.15 5.37
N ALA A 69 -2.63 -13.20 5.80
CA ALA A 69 -2.05 -14.49 6.15
C ALA A 69 -1.37 -15.16 4.96
N ARG A 70 -2.02 -15.16 3.79
CA ARG A 70 -1.46 -15.73 2.55
C ARG A 70 -0.14 -15.09 2.17
N ARG A 71 -0.02 -13.76 2.37
CA ARG A 71 1.13 -12.98 1.90
C ARG A 71 2.26 -12.87 2.92
N TYR A 72 1.95 -12.86 4.22
CA TYR A 72 2.92 -12.55 5.27
C TYR A 72 2.86 -13.46 6.49
N GLY A 73 1.96 -14.46 6.52
CA GLY A 73 1.76 -15.30 7.70
C GLY A 73 2.97 -16.15 8.11
N ASP A 74 3.94 -16.32 7.21
CA ASP A 74 5.19 -17.04 7.43
C ASP A 74 6.39 -16.13 7.75
N VAL A 75 6.26 -14.81 7.57
CA VAL A 75 7.39 -13.86 7.69
C VAL A 75 7.15 -12.73 8.69
N VAL A 76 5.90 -12.39 9.02
CA VAL A 76 5.56 -11.29 9.94
C VAL A 76 4.83 -11.84 11.17
N THR A 77 5.29 -11.44 12.35
CA THR A 77 4.67 -11.80 13.65
C THR A 77 3.88 -10.66 14.28
N ARG A 78 3.97 -9.45 13.72
CA ARG A 78 3.27 -8.26 14.24
C ARG A 78 2.94 -7.28 13.13
N THR A 79 1.67 -6.86 13.09
CA THR A 79 1.17 -5.87 12.15
C THR A 79 0.55 -4.70 12.91
N SER A 80 0.79 -3.48 12.42
CA SER A 80 0.07 -2.29 12.87
C SER A 80 -1.01 -1.96 11.85
N PHE A 81 -2.23 -1.73 12.30
CA PHE A 81 -3.35 -1.41 11.44
C PHE A 81 -3.64 0.09 11.50
N TYR A 82 -3.39 0.80 10.41
CA TYR A 82 -3.82 2.19 10.28
C TYR A 82 -5.19 2.23 9.61
N ALA A 83 -6.25 2.26 10.42
CA ALA A 83 -7.62 2.33 9.92
C ALA A 83 -7.89 3.73 9.34
N PRO A 84 -8.41 3.86 8.10
CA PRO A 84 -8.97 5.12 7.67
C PRO A 84 -10.21 5.41 8.55
N PHE A 85 -10.19 6.53 9.27
CA PHE A 85 -11.15 6.94 10.30
C PHE A 85 -12.62 7.14 9.82
N ARG A 86 -12.98 6.65 8.63
CA ARG A 86 -14.36 6.69 8.09
C ARG A 86 -14.76 5.28 7.66
N GLY A 87 -15.57 4.61 8.48
CA GLY A 87 -16.15 3.31 8.15
C GLY A 87 -17.05 2.79 9.27
N ASP A 88 -17.82 1.75 8.96
CA ASP A 88 -18.66 1.04 9.93
C ASP A 88 -17.78 0.39 11.02
N PRO A 89 -17.90 0.82 12.30
CA PRO A 89 -17.10 0.28 13.38
C PRO A 89 -17.27 -1.23 13.58
N ASP A 90 -18.47 -1.77 13.35
CA ASP A 90 -18.73 -3.19 13.60
C ASP A 90 -18.10 -4.07 12.52
N ARG A 91 -18.14 -3.61 11.27
CA ARG A 91 -17.40 -4.25 10.18
C ARG A 91 -15.90 -4.28 10.48
N TRP A 92 -15.30 -3.16 10.91
CA TRP A 92 -13.87 -3.11 11.23
C TRP A 92 -13.50 -3.92 12.48
N LYS A 93 -14.37 -4.01 13.50
CA LYS A 93 -14.17 -4.91 14.65
C LYS A 93 -14.04 -6.37 14.19
N ALA A 94 -14.91 -6.82 13.28
CA ALA A 94 -14.87 -8.18 12.75
C ALA A 94 -13.55 -8.45 11.99
N VAL A 95 -13.12 -7.51 11.13
CA VAL A 95 -11.84 -7.61 10.42
C VAL A 95 -10.65 -7.68 11.39
N MET A 96 -10.62 -6.81 12.41
CA MET A 96 -9.56 -6.81 13.42
C MET A 96 -9.54 -8.09 14.26
N ALA A 97 -10.71 -8.68 14.55
CA ALA A 97 -10.79 -9.96 15.23
C ALA A 97 -10.22 -11.09 14.36
N ALA A 98 -10.52 -11.10 13.06
CA ALA A 98 -9.98 -12.08 12.12
C ALA A 98 -8.45 -11.94 11.96
N ILE A 99 -7.91 -10.72 11.87
CA ILE A 99 -6.46 -10.48 11.79
C ILE A 99 -5.72 -10.93 13.07
N LYS A 100 -6.38 -10.92 14.23
CA LYS A 100 -5.76 -11.42 15.48
C LYS A 100 -5.74 -12.94 15.60
N ALA A 101 -6.52 -13.63 14.76
CA ALA A 101 -6.69 -15.08 14.80
C ALA A 101 -5.80 -15.81 13.79
N ILE A 102 -5.12 -15.07 12.90
CA ILE A 102 -4.05 -15.58 12.02
C ILE A 102 -2.71 -15.55 12.76
#